data_AF-A0A8T4VUC2-F1
#
_entry.id   AF-A0A8T4VUC2-F1
#
_cell.length_a   1.000
_cell.length_b   1.000
_cell.length_c   1.000
_cell.angle_alpha   90.00
_cell.angle_beta   90.00
_cell.angle_gamma   90.00
#
_symmetry.space_group_name_H-M   'P 1'
#
loop_
_entity.id
_entity.type
_entity.pdbx_description
1 polymer ?
#
loop_
_entity_poly.entity_id
_entity_poly.type
_entity_poly.pdbx_seq_one_letter_code
_entity_poly.pdbx_strand_id
1 'polypeptide(L)'
;TGSLYDVWLIKTDGEGDEQWMKRLGGSHYEHVSAVIQDSDDTYLLVGDTCSYGAGGYDVWLVKTGVPEVTIELDGIWNGCTVANTGKRDLADVSWSIDVDGMVLFGGHTAGTIDLLPAGETATIGMGFTFGFGPVRMVITAAETAAIVPYFLIGNIIVAV
;
A
#
# COMPACT_ATOMS: atom_id res chain seq x y z
N THR A 1 -3.54 23.99 18.72
CA THR A 1 -2.15 23.95 19.24
C THR A 1 -1.26 23.77 18.03
N GLY A 2 -0.53 24.82 17.66
CA GLY A 2 0.12 24.93 16.36
C GLY A 2 1.38 24.08 16.27
N SER A 3 1.56 23.42 15.11
CA SER A 3 2.86 22.90 14.68
C SER A 3 3.88 24.04 14.75
N LEU A 4 5.06 23.76 15.30
CA LEU A 4 6.07 24.77 15.52
C LEU A 4 7.05 24.82 14.33
N TYR A 5 7.43 23.69 13.73
CA TYR A 5 8.06 23.60 12.39
C TYR A 5 7.86 22.21 11.76
N ASP A 6 7.20 22.15 10.59
CA ASP A 6 7.12 20.94 9.75
C ASP A 6 8.14 20.98 8.61
N VAL A 7 8.43 19.82 8.02
CA VAL A 7 9.24 19.68 6.80
C VAL A 7 8.34 19.63 5.56
N TRP A 8 8.71 20.35 4.52
CA TRP A 8 8.06 20.27 3.21
C TRP A 8 9.01 19.60 2.22
N LEU A 9 8.58 18.49 1.65
CA LEU A 9 9.25 17.85 0.52
C LEU A 9 8.50 18.26 -0.76
N ILE A 10 9.18 18.94 -1.67
CA ILE A 10 8.60 19.46 -2.90
C ILE A 10 9.35 18.85 -4.07
N LYS A 11 8.60 18.27 -5.02
CA LYS A 11 9.14 17.83 -6.32
C LYS A 11 8.73 18.84 -7.38
N THR A 12 9.71 19.29 -8.16
CA THR A 12 9.48 20.13 -9.33
C THR A 12 9.89 19.40 -10.60
N ASP A 13 9.41 19.87 -11.74
CA ASP A 13 9.96 19.49 -13.04
C ASP A 13 11.26 20.26 -13.36
N GLY A 14 11.75 20.12 -14.59
CA GLY A 14 12.96 20.79 -15.07
C GLY A 14 12.80 22.30 -15.31
N GLU A 15 11.57 22.81 -15.36
CA GLU A 15 11.26 24.23 -15.50
C GLU A 15 11.02 24.91 -14.14
N GLY A 16 10.91 24.11 -13.07
CA GLY A 16 10.69 24.56 -11.71
C GLY A 16 9.22 24.55 -11.30
N ASP A 17 8.33 24.00 -12.13
CA ASP A 17 6.91 23.87 -11.82
C ASP A 17 6.68 22.72 -10.83
N GLU A 18 5.82 22.94 -9.83
CA GLU A 18 5.50 21.94 -8.81
C GLU A 18 4.77 20.73 -9.43
N GLN A 19 5.34 19.54 -9.24
CA GLN A 19 4.67 18.27 -9.57
C GLN A 19 3.84 17.77 -8.38
N TRP A 20 4.41 17.83 -7.18
CA TRP A 20 3.72 17.52 -5.93
C TRP A 20 4.48 18.09 -4.73
N MET A 21 3.76 18.21 -3.60
CA MET A 21 4.33 18.54 -2.31
C MET A 21 3.80 17.63 -1.20
N LYS A 22 4.65 17.33 -0.21
CA LYS A 22 4.31 16.56 0.98
C LYS A 22 4.74 17.33 2.23
N ARG A 23 3.80 17.51 3.17
CA ARG A 23 4.09 18.03 4.52
C ARG A 23 4.37 16.85 5.44
N LEU A 24 5.57 16.81 6.00
CA LEU A 24 6.05 15.79 6.92
C LEU A 24 6.26 16.45 8.27
N GLY A 25 5.50 16.04 9.28
CA GLY A 25 5.61 16.62 10.61
C GLY A 25 4.46 16.26 11.53
N GLY A 26 4.59 16.67 12.78
CA GLY A 26 3.69 16.29 13.85
C GLY A 26 3.26 17.46 14.74
N SER A 27 3.35 17.26 16.04
CA SER A 27 2.89 18.22 17.04
C SER A 27 3.95 19.26 17.44
N HIS A 28 5.22 19.01 17.09
CA HIS A 28 6.39 19.78 17.54
C HIS A 28 7.29 20.17 16.36
N TYR A 29 8.59 19.86 16.44
CA TYR A 29 9.63 20.35 15.55
C TYR A 29 10.22 19.21 14.73
N GLU A 30 10.29 19.40 13.43
CA GLU A 30 10.99 18.51 12.51
C GLU A 30 12.11 19.24 11.78
N HIS A 31 13.22 18.55 11.60
CA HIS A 31 14.33 19.01 10.80
C HIS A 31 14.86 17.85 9.96
N VAL A 32 15.14 18.11 8.68
CA VAL A 32 15.74 17.14 7.76
C VAL A 32 17.12 17.64 7.38
N SER A 33 18.12 16.80 7.62
CA SER A 33 19.53 17.09 7.34
C SER A 33 19.96 16.65 5.94
N ALA A 34 19.33 15.60 5.40
CA ALA A 34 19.62 15.13 4.05
C ALA A 34 18.40 14.46 3.43
N VAL A 35 18.32 14.58 2.10
CA VAL A 35 17.37 13.86 1.25
C VAL A 35 18.15 13.17 0.15
N ILE A 36 17.85 11.89 -0.07
CA ILE A 36 18.33 11.15 -1.23
C ILE A 36 17.13 10.55 -1.97
N GLN A 37 17.18 10.59 -3.29
CA GLN A 37 16.25 9.81 -4.10
C GLN A 37 16.81 8.38 -4.22
N ASP A 38 16.00 7.37 -3.87
CA ASP A 38 16.37 5.96 -4.00
C ASP A 38 15.93 5.39 -5.37
N SER A 39 14.62 5.46 -5.66
CA SER A 39 13.99 4.98 -6.91
C SER A 39 13.00 6.03 -7.47
N ASP A 40 12.30 5.73 -8.57
CA ASP A 40 11.37 6.66 -9.21
C ASP A 40 10.30 7.10 -8.20
N ASP A 41 10.31 8.40 -7.88
CA ASP A 41 9.44 9.03 -6.89
C ASP A 41 9.56 8.52 -5.44
N THR A 42 10.62 7.76 -5.11
CA THR A 42 10.92 7.33 -3.74
C THR A 42 12.09 8.12 -3.16
N TYR A 43 11.87 8.78 -2.02
CA TYR A 43 12.89 9.59 -1.34
C TYR A 43 13.09 9.13 0.09
N LEU A 44 14.35 9.00 0.51
CA LEU A 44 14.75 8.81 1.90
C LEU A 44 15.20 10.14 2.48
N LEU A 45 14.61 10.53 3.60
CA LEU A 45 14.95 11.72 4.37
C LEU A 45 15.48 11.28 5.73
N VAL A 46 16.58 11.89 6.17
CA VAL A 46 17.14 11.68 7.50
C VAL A 46 17.30 13.00 8.22
N GLY A 47 16.97 13.01 9.50
CA GLY A 47 17.12 14.17 10.37
C GLY A 47 16.64 13.86 11.77
N ASP A 48 15.92 14.81 12.35
CA ASP A 48 15.50 14.80 13.74
C ASP A 48 14.04 15.24 13.89
N THR A 49 13.35 14.67 14.87
CA THR A 49 11.96 15.00 15.19
C THR A 49 11.78 15.14 16.70
N CYS A 50 11.03 16.14 17.11
CA CYS A 50 10.49 16.28 18.47
C CYS A 50 9.04 15.80 18.58
N SER A 51 8.41 15.44 17.46
CA SER A 51 7.01 15.00 17.44
C SER A 51 6.84 13.52 17.72
N TYR A 52 7.87 12.72 17.44
CA TYR A 52 7.86 11.27 17.58
C TYR A 52 9.00 10.82 18.47
N GLY A 53 8.80 9.77 19.26
CA GLY A 53 9.84 9.19 20.11
C GLY A 53 9.66 9.48 21.59
N ALA A 54 10.77 9.53 22.33
CA ALA A 54 10.80 9.55 23.79
C ALA A 54 10.97 10.97 24.39
N GLY A 55 10.88 12.00 23.55
CA GLY A 55 10.92 13.42 23.93
C GLY A 55 12.29 14.05 23.71
N GLY A 56 12.28 15.34 23.34
CA GLY A 56 13.48 16.00 22.78
C GLY A 56 13.64 15.64 21.30
N TYR A 57 14.85 15.80 20.74
CA TYR A 57 15.14 15.44 19.35
C TYR A 57 15.53 13.97 19.23
N ASP A 58 14.71 13.19 18.53
CA ASP A 58 14.97 11.78 18.18
C ASP A 58 15.38 11.65 16.71
N VAL A 59 16.19 10.63 16.38
CA VAL A 59 16.57 10.35 14.98
C VAL A 59 15.32 10.00 14.18
N TRP A 60 15.14 10.69 13.07
CA TRP A 60 14.00 10.51 12.18
C TRP A 60 14.45 10.04 10.81
N LEU A 61 13.95 8.90 10.38
CA LEU A 61 14.12 8.36 9.03
C LEU A 61 12.75 8.27 8.37
N VAL A 62 12.58 8.96 7.24
CA VAL A 62 11.33 8.95 6.47
C VAL A 62 11.63 8.41 5.09
N LYS A 63 10.94 7.33 4.71
CA LYS A 63 10.86 6.89 3.32
C LYS A 63 9.54 7.38 2.73
N THR A 64 9.63 8.06 1.60
CA THR A 64 8.48 8.51 0.80
C THR A 64 8.44 7.70 -0.48
N GLY A 65 7.24 7.50 -1.04
CA GLY A 65 7.06 6.84 -2.33
C GLY A 65 5.59 6.57 -2.60
N VAL A 66 5.23 6.30 -3.86
CA VAL A 66 4.06 5.47 -4.17
C VAL A 66 4.45 4.02 -3.88
N PRO A 67 3.51 3.15 -3.49
CA PRO A 67 3.83 1.74 -3.40
C PRO A 67 4.33 1.27 -4.77
N GLU A 68 5.49 0.60 -4.81
CA GLU A 68 6.03 0.00 -6.04
C GLU A 68 5.12 -1.13 -6.56
N VAL A 69 4.04 -1.44 -5.83
CA VAL A 69 3.04 -2.44 -6.16
C VAL A 69 1.72 -1.76 -6.46
N THR A 70 1.11 -2.07 -7.60
CA THR A 70 -0.29 -1.74 -7.89
C THR A 70 -1.12 -3.02 -7.94
N ILE A 71 -2.42 -2.86 -7.68
CA ILE A 71 -3.36 -3.96 -7.60
C ILE A 71 -4.48 -3.67 -8.61
N GLU A 72 -4.61 -4.51 -9.62
CA GLU A 72 -5.61 -4.41 -10.68
C GLU A 72 -6.53 -5.64 -10.65
N LEU A 73 -7.83 -5.41 -10.86
CA LEU A 73 -8.83 -6.47 -10.86
C LEU A 73 -9.08 -6.97 -12.28
N ASP A 74 -8.72 -8.23 -12.56
CA ASP A 74 -9.04 -8.86 -13.84
C ASP A 74 -10.39 -9.59 -13.76
N GLY A 75 -11.46 -8.79 -13.78
CA GLY A 75 -12.84 -9.29 -13.77
C GLY A 75 -13.26 -9.96 -12.45
N ILE A 76 -14.53 -10.36 -12.38
CA ILE A 76 -15.20 -10.77 -11.13
C ILE A 76 -14.76 -12.18 -10.64
N TRP A 77 -14.08 -12.97 -11.48
CA TRP A 77 -13.86 -14.41 -11.23
C TRP A 77 -12.45 -14.93 -11.56
N ASN A 78 -11.58 -14.18 -12.22
CA ASN A 78 -10.33 -14.72 -12.77
C ASN A 78 -9.07 -14.39 -11.95
N GLY A 79 -9.22 -13.69 -10.82
CA GLY A 79 -8.12 -13.35 -9.91
C GLY A 79 -7.86 -11.85 -9.85
N CYS A 80 -6.91 -11.48 -9.01
CA CYS A 80 -6.40 -10.13 -8.91
C CYS A 80 -4.96 -10.11 -9.42
N THR A 81 -4.60 -9.09 -10.18
CA THR A 81 -3.25 -8.89 -10.70
C THR A 81 -2.51 -7.92 -9.79
N VAL A 82 -1.34 -8.35 -9.30
CA VAL A 82 -0.40 -7.56 -8.52
C VAL A 82 0.74 -7.20 -9.47
N ALA A 83 0.92 -5.92 -9.76
CA ALA A 83 1.95 -5.44 -10.68
C ALA A 83 3.07 -4.73 -9.91
N ASN A 84 4.32 -5.09 -10.19
CA ASN A 84 5.48 -4.33 -9.72
C ASN A 84 5.78 -3.23 -10.73
N THR A 85 5.44 -2.00 -10.36
CA THR A 85 5.70 -0.79 -11.13
C THR A 85 7.06 -0.16 -10.81
N GLY A 86 7.80 -0.74 -9.87
CA GLY A 86 9.15 -0.33 -9.49
C GLY A 86 10.24 -0.82 -10.44
N LYS A 87 11.47 -0.41 -10.15
CA LYS A 87 12.69 -0.73 -10.94
C LYS A 87 13.50 -1.91 -10.40
N ARG A 88 13.07 -2.51 -9.29
CA ARG A 88 13.77 -3.62 -8.63
C ARG A 88 12.83 -4.81 -8.48
N ASP A 89 13.41 -6.00 -8.50
CA ASP A 89 12.67 -7.22 -8.21
C ASP A 89 12.26 -7.22 -6.74
N LEU A 90 11.02 -7.63 -6.47
CA LEU A 90 10.49 -7.80 -5.13
C LEU A 90 10.49 -9.28 -4.80
N ALA A 91 11.04 -9.65 -3.64
CA ALA A 91 10.98 -11.02 -3.14
C ALA A 91 10.02 -11.11 -1.95
N ASP A 92 9.45 -12.29 -1.74
CA ASP A 92 8.60 -12.61 -0.58
C ASP A 92 7.43 -11.64 -0.38
N VAL A 93 6.78 -11.23 -1.49
CA VAL A 93 5.67 -10.28 -1.45
C VAL A 93 4.45 -10.97 -0.83
N SER A 94 4.19 -10.66 0.44
CA SER A 94 3.01 -11.14 1.15
C SER A 94 1.75 -10.48 0.62
N TRP A 95 0.68 -11.26 0.46
CA TRP A 95 -0.61 -10.77 0.02
C TRP A 95 -1.76 -11.45 0.76
N SER A 96 -2.89 -10.75 0.86
CA SER A 96 -4.16 -11.28 1.36
C SER A 96 -5.34 -10.75 0.56
N ILE A 97 -6.42 -11.53 0.54
CA ILE A 97 -7.73 -11.16 0.04
C ILE A 97 -8.70 -11.47 1.17
N ASP A 98 -9.32 -10.42 1.68
CA ASP A 98 -10.27 -10.44 2.78
C ASP A 98 -11.62 -9.95 2.28
N VAL A 99 -12.70 -10.62 2.64
CA VAL A 99 -14.07 -10.25 2.26
C VAL A 99 -14.83 -9.86 3.51
N ASP A 100 -15.05 -8.56 3.68
CA ASP A 100 -15.79 -7.97 4.79
C ASP A 100 -17.28 -7.85 4.45
N GLY A 101 -18.14 -8.34 5.36
CA GLY A 101 -19.58 -8.37 5.22
C GLY A 101 -20.17 -9.70 5.67
N MET A 102 -21.32 -10.06 5.11
CA MET A 102 -22.03 -11.29 5.48
C MET A 102 -21.47 -12.50 4.71
N VAL A 103 -20.35 -13.03 5.20
CA VAL A 103 -19.68 -14.23 4.71
C VAL A 103 -19.99 -15.40 5.65
N LEU A 104 -20.45 -16.52 5.09
CA LEU A 104 -20.74 -17.74 5.84
C LEU A 104 -19.58 -18.74 5.81
N PHE A 105 -18.86 -18.83 4.69
CA PHE A 105 -17.72 -19.72 4.53
C PHE A 105 -16.62 -19.06 3.69
N GLY A 106 -15.37 -19.29 4.08
CA GLY A 106 -14.22 -18.70 3.40
C GLY A 106 -14.11 -17.20 3.67
N GLY A 107 -13.78 -16.42 2.63
CA GLY A 107 -13.63 -14.97 2.73
C GLY A 107 -12.27 -14.47 3.19
N HIS A 108 -11.32 -15.37 3.43
CA HIS A 108 -9.91 -15.03 3.60
C HIS A 108 -9.06 -15.97 2.75
N THR A 109 -8.11 -15.42 2.01
CA THR A 109 -7.06 -16.18 1.32
C THR A 109 -5.80 -15.35 1.33
N ALA A 110 -4.67 -15.97 1.63
CA ALA A 110 -3.39 -15.28 1.69
C ALA A 110 -2.28 -16.18 1.14
N GLY A 111 -1.17 -15.54 0.78
CA GLY A 111 0.00 -16.23 0.30
C GLY A 111 1.18 -15.30 0.13
N THR A 112 2.20 -15.81 -0.56
CA THR A 112 3.43 -15.09 -0.86
C THR A 112 3.73 -15.25 -2.35
N ILE A 113 4.16 -14.18 -3.00
CA ILE A 113 4.79 -14.22 -4.31
C ILE A 113 6.30 -14.24 -4.05
N ASP A 114 6.95 -15.37 -4.32
CA ASP A 114 8.37 -15.57 -4.02
C ASP A 114 9.28 -14.55 -4.72
N LEU A 115 8.95 -14.24 -5.98
CA LEU A 115 9.65 -13.24 -6.79
C LEU A 115 8.66 -12.56 -7.74
N LEU A 116 8.62 -11.23 -7.68
CA LEU A 116 7.89 -10.37 -8.59
C LEU A 116 8.88 -9.38 -9.23
N PRO A 117 9.41 -9.69 -10.44
CA PRO A 117 10.41 -8.86 -11.09
C PRO A 117 9.92 -7.44 -11.40
N ALA A 118 10.87 -6.51 -11.57
CA ALA A 118 10.58 -5.14 -11.95
C ALA A 118 9.79 -5.05 -13.27
N GLY A 119 8.65 -4.34 -13.26
CA GLY A 119 7.78 -4.17 -14.44
C GLY A 119 6.88 -5.37 -14.75
N GLU A 120 6.97 -6.46 -14.00
CA GLU A 120 6.17 -7.68 -14.20
C GLU A 120 4.92 -7.72 -13.32
N THR A 121 4.02 -8.66 -13.63
CA THR A 121 2.81 -8.90 -12.85
C THR A 121 2.73 -10.33 -12.35
N ALA A 122 2.00 -10.52 -11.25
CA ALA A 122 1.63 -11.82 -10.73
C ALA A 122 0.13 -11.87 -10.46
N THR A 123 -0.50 -12.99 -10.79
CA THR A 123 -1.91 -13.22 -10.48
C THR A 123 -2.02 -13.90 -9.12
N ILE A 124 -2.82 -13.30 -8.23
CA ILE A 124 -3.23 -13.90 -6.97
C ILE A 124 -4.68 -14.37 -7.09
N GLY A 125 -4.94 -15.56 -6.55
CA GLY A 125 -6.25 -16.20 -6.61
C GLY A 125 -7.09 -15.90 -5.39
N MET A 126 -8.39 -15.70 -5.59
CA MET A 126 -9.35 -15.78 -4.50
C MET A 126 -9.58 -17.25 -4.13
N GLY A 127 -9.59 -17.55 -2.84
CA GLY A 127 -10.10 -18.82 -2.36
C GLY A 127 -11.63 -18.88 -2.45
N PHE A 128 -12.16 -20.03 -2.03
CA PHE A 128 -13.60 -20.20 -1.96
C PHE A 128 -14.22 -19.20 -0.97
N THR A 129 -15.28 -18.50 -1.39
CA THR A 129 -16.04 -17.58 -0.54
C THR A 129 -17.53 -17.74 -0.80
N PHE A 130 -18.31 -17.86 0.27
CA PHE A 130 -19.76 -17.98 0.22
C PHE A 130 -20.42 -17.05 1.25
N GLY A 131 -21.42 -16.30 0.82
CA GLY A 131 -22.12 -15.32 1.64
C GLY A 131 -23.29 -14.71 0.87
N PHE A 132 -23.90 -13.66 1.43
CA PHE A 132 -25.02 -12.98 0.78
C PHE A 132 -25.08 -11.50 1.13
N GLY A 133 -25.42 -10.68 0.15
CA GLY A 133 -25.56 -9.24 0.35
C GLY A 133 -24.31 -8.44 -0.06
N PRO A 134 -24.32 -7.12 0.20
CA PRO A 134 -23.18 -6.26 -0.10
C PRO A 134 -22.00 -6.62 0.79
N VAL A 135 -20.82 -6.70 0.18
CA VAL A 135 -19.54 -6.96 0.85
C VAL A 135 -18.47 -6.01 0.31
N ARG A 136 -17.36 -5.91 1.02
CA ARG A 136 -16.14 -5.23 0.58
C ARG A 136 -15.03 -6.25 0.50
N MET A 137 -14.44 -6.38 -0.68
CA MET A 137 -13.21 -7.13 -0.84
C MET A 137 -12.04 -6.18 -0.57
N VAL A 138 -11.16 -6.57 0.33
CA VAL A 138 -9.92 -5.87 0.68
C VAL A 138 -8.78 -6.75 0.22
N ILE A 139 -8.04 -6.28 -0.78
CA ILE A 139 -6.89 -6.99 -1.34
C ILE A 139 -5.66 -6.23 -0.90
N THR A 140 -4.76 -6.93 -0.22
CA THR A 140 -3.50 -6.36 0.28
C THR A 140 -2.34 -7.07 -0.40
N ALA A 141 -1.35 -6.33 -0.87
CA ALA A 141 -0.08 -6.86 -1.36
C ALA A 141 1.05 -5.88 -1.01
N ALA A 142 2.10 -6.38 -0.37
CA ALA A 142 3.12 -5.56 0.27
C ALA A 142 2.48 -4.51 1.22
N GLU A 143 2.68 -3.22 0.96
CA GLU A 143 2.09 -2.11 1.72
C GLU A 143 0.87 -1.49 1.01
N THR A 144 0.40 -2.10 -0.07
CA THR A 144 -0.70 -1.60 -0.91
C THR A 144 -1.99 -2.31 -0.58
N ALA A 145 -3.09 -1.56 -0.49
CA ALA A 145 -4.43 -2.12 -0.38
C ALA A 145 -5.37 -1.57 -1.44
N ALA A 146 -6.18 -2.44 -2.03
CA ALA A 146 -7.31 -2.10 -2.88
C ALA A 146 -8.61 -2.53 -2.20
N ILE A 147 -9.62 -1.66 -2.21
CA ILE A 147 -10.94 -1.95 -1.61
C ILE A 147 -11.99 -1.86 -2.69
N VAL A 148 -12.79 -2.93 -2.81
CA VAL A 148 -13.73 -3.07 -3.91
C VAL A 148 -15.09 -3.52 -3.38
N PRO A 149 -16.18 -2.79 -3.67
CA PRO A 149 -17.51 -3.23 -3.30
C PRO A 149 -17.99 -4.35 -4.22
N TYR A 150 -18.54 -5.40 -3.64
CA TYR A 150 -19.16 -6.52 -4.35
C TYR A 150 -20.50 -6.89 -3.72
N PHE A 151 -21.25 -7.74 -4.41
CA PHE A 151 -22.44 -8.37 -3.85
C PHE A 151 -22.29 -9.88 -3.93
N LEU A 152 -22.31 -10.56 -2.79
CA LEU A 152 -22.32 -12.01 -2.75
C LEU A 152 -23.74 -12.51 -2.99
N ILE A 153 -23.88 -13.49 -3.88
CA ILE A 153 -25.12 -14.22 -4.10
C ILE A 153 -24.81 -15.69 -3.85
N GLY A 154 -25.32 -16.23 -2.75
CA GLY A 154 -25.15 -17.64 -2.43
C GLY A 154 -26.20 -18.51 -3.10
N ASN A 155 -25.78 -19.59 -3.77
CA ASN A 155 -26.50 -20.87 -3.74
C ASN A 155 -25.49 -22.03 -3.74
N ILE A 156 -25.52 -22.88 -2.72
CA ILE A 156 -24.85 -24.19 -2.72
C ILE A 156 -25.85 -25.24 -2.25
N ILE A 157 -26.09 -26.25 -3.08
CA ILE A 157 -26.83 -27.46 -2.71
C ILE A 157 -25.86 -28.62 -2.83
N VAL A 158 -25.53 -29.27 -1.71
CA VAL A 158 -24.64 -30.43 -1.67
C VAL A 158 -25.50 -31.68 -1.50
N ALA A 159 -25.39 -32.64 -2.42
CA ALA A 159 -25.98 -33.97 -2.28
C ALA A 159 -24.99 -34.91 -1.60
N VAL A 160 -25.50 -35.78 -0.72
CA VAL A 160 -24.74 -36.87 -0.05
C VAL A 160 -24.85 -38.14 -0.88
#